data_AF-A0A8H2X4M1-F1
#
_entry.id   AF-A0A8H2X4M1-F1
#
_cell.length_a   1.000
_cell.length_b   1.000
_cell.length_c   1.000
_cell.angle_alpha   90.00
_cell.angle_beta   90.00
_cell.angle_gamma   90.00
#
_symmetry.space_group_name_H-M   'P 1'
#
loop_
_entity.id
_entity.type
_entity.pdbx_description
1 polymer ?
#
loop_
_entity_poly.entity_id
_entity_poly.type
_entity_poly.pdbx_seq_one_letter_code
_entity_poly.pdbx_strand_id
1 'polypeptide(L)'
;MRVSQLLSTISITTAVSAFKWSQIKTILAFGDSYTFVQGTEGHPGYSFFGNRFNLTVTKDQVLNNEIVGNATSSGGTNWIEMVTNCYAGLPAKCPRALWNFAFAGADIDPSILTLHHNYTVDMTEQADQWVQAWKSGLIKAPTKSSLAAFFIGINDTGDVKSWTNITDWTAFWNTEMDSYFKVVDQVHDTGIRSFLFLNVPDRPISGTNPQIATFNFLLAQRVAAFKASKKDVYTILFDTSKLFASVLNNPTSYGFTNTTGYCQCSDPGYFWYTALVGASKWSETKTVLAFGDSYTSSAGTMGFPGYAFFGDRINLTVTAEQVQSGEIISNGTSSGGANWIQMITECYEGRPSECPRALWDFAFGGAPIDPDIVALEAEWIIPLTDQGVQWVQARNDSLLEAPGDSSLAAFFIGINDMLGVTSWKSITDWDAFWSGALDSYFGVVASTQFIPACLRSFLFLNVPSLDRAPGLAGNPDVANHAAQVQTFNSLLKKRISEFKASKCNVSVASFDINGLMDKVLDNPSEFGFTNTTGFCQCSDPKYFWHDPYHPTEKFHRLVANGVLSEVGKLI
;
A
#
# COMPACT_ATOMS: atom_id res chain seq x y z
N MET A 1 44.01 -19.16 80.39
CA MET A 1 43.74 -19.80 79.08
C MET A 1 42.24 -19.79 78.82
N ARG A 2 41.76 -18.87 77.98
CA ARG A 2 40.50 -18.97 77.25
C ARG A 2 40.74 -18.30 75.90
N VAL A 3 40.72 -19.09 74.83
CA VAL A 3 40.84 -18.61 73.46
C VAL A 3 39.44 -18.66 72.86
N SER A 4 38.92 -17.49 72.50
CA SER A 4 37.69 -17.32 71.73
C SER A 4 38.00 -17.48 70.23
N GLN A 5 37.37 -18.45 69.58
CA GLN A 5 37.36 -18.59 68.13
C GLN A 5 36.37 -17.58 67.52
N LEU A 6 36.88 -16.64 66.72
CA LEU A 6 36.08 -15.90 65.74
C LEU A 6 36.07 -16.73 64.45
N LEU A 7 34.90 -17.24 64.07
CA LEU A 7 34.63 -17.74 62.72
C LEU A 7 34.37 -16.52 61.82
N SER A 8 35.28 -16.25 60.88
CA SER A 8 35.05 -15.28 59.82
C SER A 8 34.31 -15.96 58.67
N THR A 9 33.11 -15.46 58.35
CA THR A 9 32.37 -15.83 57.15
C THR A 9 32.94 -15.05 55.98
N ILE A 10 33.66 -15.73 55.08
CA ILE A 10 34.08 -15.18 53.80
C ILE A 10 32.84 -15.11 52.89
N SER A 11 32.29 -13.91 52.71
CA SER A 11 31.34 -13.63 51.62
C SER A 11 32.10 -13.66 50.30
N ILE A 12 31.93 -14.73 49.53
CA ILE A 12 32.33 -14.77 48.13
C ILE A 12 31.29 -13.97 47.35
N THR A 13 31.53 -12.67 47.17
CA THR A 13 30.84 -11.89 46.15
C THR A 13 31.30 -12.41 44.79
N THR A 14 30.48 -13.24 44.15
CA THR A 14 30.68 -13.61 42.75
C THR A 14 30.56 -12.35 41.92
N ALA A 15 31.71 -11.76 41.55
CA ALA A 15 31.77 -10.66 40.62
C ALA A 15 31.19 -11.15 39.28
N VAL A 16 30.12 -10.50 38.87
CA VAL A 16 29.40 -10.77 37.62
C VAL A 16 30.38 -10.27 36.53
N SER A 17 31.02 -11.18 35.80
CA SER A 17 31.97 -10.91 34.69
C SER A 17 31.37 -10.13 33.50
N ALA A 18 31.69 -8.84 33.34
CA ALA A 18 31.20 -7.93 32.29
C ALA A 18 30.77 -8.61 30.96
N PHE A 19 29.62 -8.20 30.39
CA PHE A 19 29.12 -8.69 29.10
C PHE A 19 30.19 -8.61 28.01
N LYS A 20 30.43 -9.73 27.33
CA LYS A 20 31.39 -9.83 26.23
C LYS A 20 30.70 -10.38 24.99
N TRP A 21 30.40 -9.50 24.05
CA TRP A 21 29.80 -9.89 22.77
C TRP A 21 30.56 -11.01 22.05
N SER A 22 31.90 -10.99 22.11
CA SER A 22 32.75 -12.03 21.53
C SER A 22 32.49 -13.43 22.10
N GLN A 23 31.89 -13.55 23.28
CA GLN A 23 31.56 -14.81 23.93
C GLN A 23 30.13 -15.30 23.62
N ILE A 24 29.26 -14.46 23.06
CA ILE A 24 27.88 -14.83 22.73
C ILE A 24 27.86 -15.67 21.46
N LYS A 25 27.34 -16.89 21.51
CA LYS A 25 27.29 -17.84 20.39
C LYS A 25 25.87 -18.10 19.89
N THR A 26 24.87 -17.84 20.74
CA THR A 26 23.46 -18.11 20.44
C THR A 26 22.64 -16.88 20.79
N ILE A 27 21.71 -16.51 19.92
CA ILE A 27 20.72 -15.47 20.16
C ILE A 27 19.32 -16.10 20.11
N LEU A 28 18.52 -15.77 21.12
CA LEU A 28 17.09 -16.02 21.15
C LEU A 28 16.41 -14.67 20.89
N ALA A 29 15.56 -14.58 19.88
CA ALA A 29 14.89 -13.34 19.53
C ALA A 29 13.38 -13.47 19.72
N PHE A 30 12.79 -12.51 20.42
CA PHE A 30 11.36 -12.39 20.70
C PHE A 30 10.90 -11.00 20.24
N GLY A 31 9.71 -10.91 19.66
CA GLY A 31 9.26 -9.64 19.11
C GLY A 31 8.16 -9.73 18.07
N ASP A 32 8.04 -8.62 17.34
CA ASP A 32 7.06 -8.46 16.27
C ASP A 32 7.73 -8.40 14.87
N SER A 33 7.07 -7.71 13.92
CA SER A 33 7.51 -7.51 12.55
C SER A 33 8.89 -6.85 12.43
N TYR A 34 9.36 -6.11 13.45
CA TYR A 34 10.70 -5.51 13.47
C TYR A 34 11.82 -6.53 13.73
N THR A 35 11.48 -7.75 14.15
CA THR A 35 12.47 -8.79 14.51
C THR A 35 12.23 -10.11 13.79
N PHE A 36 11.01 -10.37 13.33
CA PHE A 36 10.64 -11.58 12.59
C PHE A 36 11.59 -11.89 11.40
N VAL A 37 11.92 -13.19 11.24
CA VAL A 37 12.59 -13.77 10.07
C VAL A 37 11.81 -15.00 9.57
N GLN A 38 11.63 -15.13 8.25
CA GLN A 38 10.88 -16.25 7.67
C GLN A 38 11.61 -17.58 7.80
N GLY A 39 10.90 -18.62 8.22
CA GLY A 39 11.33 -20.02 8.13
C GLY A 39 10.63 -20.75 6.97
N THR A 40 11.26 -21.76 6.37
CA THR A 40 10.62 -22.65 5.39
C THR A 40 9.40 -23.41 5.94
N GLU A 41 9.30 -23.58 7.25
CA GLU A 41 8.17 -24.22 7.95
C GLU A 41 7.41 -23.25 8.89
N GLY A 42 7.66 -21.95 8.75
CA GLY A 42 6.95 -20.89 9.47
C GLY A 42 5.65 -20.47 8.81
N HIS A 43 4.90 -19.56 9.44
CA HIS A 43 3.74 -18.94 8.79
C HIS A 43 4.23 -17.94 7.73
N PRO A 44 3.84 -18.08 6.45
CA PRO A 44 4.38 -17.25 5.37
C PRO A 44 4.13 -15.75 5.58
N GLY A 45 5.20 -14.97 5.67
CA GLY A 45 5.18 -13.53 5.94
C GLY A 45 5.22 -13.16 7.43
N TYR A 46 5.22 -14.14 8.35
CA TYR A 46 4.97 -13.85 9.77
C TYR A 46 5.87 -14.54 10.79
N SER A 47 6.36 -15.76 10.57
CA SER A 47 7.17 -16.44 11.61
C SER A 47 8.22 -17.40 11.07
N PHE A 48 9.20 -17.73 11.94
CA PHE A 48 10.07 -18.87 11.72
C PHE A 48 9.40 -20.16 12.21
N PHE A 49 8.81 -20.16 13.42
CA PHE A 49 8.12 -21.31 14.00
C PHE A 49 6.61 -21.18 13.94
N GLY A 50 5.98 -21.85 12.98
CA GLY A 50 4.53 -22.12 12.97
C GLY A 50 3.63 -20.91 13.23
N ASN A 51 2.45 -21.14 13.80
CA ASN A 51 1.53 -20.09 14.20
C ASN A 51 0.68 -20.58 15.38
N ARG A 52 -0.33 -19.81 15.80
CA ARG A 52 -1.17 -20.19 16.94
C ARG A 52 -1.90 -21.53 16.78
N PHE A 53 -2.16 -21.98 15.55
CA PHE A 53 -2.76 -23.29 15.28
C PHE A 53 -1.73 -24.43 15.34
N ASN A 54 -0.44 -24.12 15.27
CA ASN A 54 0.66 -25.08 15.34
C ASN A 54 1.81 -24.52 16.19
N LEU A 55 1.51 -24.27 17.47
CA LEU A 55 2.44 -23.62 18.41
C LEU A 55 3.63 -24.50 18.82
N THR A 56 3.48 -25.82 18.82
CA THR A 56 4.51 -26.71 19.37
C THR A 56 5.74 -26.75 18.47
N VAL A 57 6.92 -26.46 19.03
CA VAL A 57 8.18 -26.61 18.31
C VAL A 57 8.52 -28.09 18.21
N THR A 58 8.67 -28.57 16.99
CA THR A 58 8.96 -29.98 16.69
C THR A 58 10.44 -30.22 16.44
N LYS A 59 10.86 -31.49 16.57
CA LYS A 59 12.22 -31.89 16.23
C LYS A 59 12.54 -31.66 14.75
N ASP A 60 11.58 -31.89 13.87
CA ASP A 60 11.76 -31.71 12.43
C ASP A 60 11.98 -30.23 12.08
N GLN A 61 11.18 -29.33 12.65
CA GLN A 61 11.41 -27.89 12.50
C GLN A 61 12.81 -27.48 12.98
N VAL A 62 13.27 -27.97 14.13
CA VAL A 62 14.60 -27.61 14.64
C VAL A 62 15.74 -28.12 13.76
N LEU A 63 15.55 -29.23 13.04
CA LEU A 63 16.58 -29.85 12.20
C LEU A 63 16.56 -29.38 10.75
N ASN A 64 15.38 -29.02 10.22
CA ASN A 64 15.17 -28.84 8.79
C ASN A 64 14.57 -27.48 8.40
N ASN A 65 14.00 -26.72 9.34
CA ASN A 65 13.48 -25.39 9.04
C ASN A 65 14.65 -24.43 8.78
N GLU A 66 14.69 -23.84 7.59
CA GLU A 66 15.75 -22.94 7.16
C GLU A 66 15.26 -21.50 7.16
N ILE A 67 16.14 -20.57 7.54
CA ILE A 67 15.89 -19.14 7.37
C ILE A 67 15.86 -18.85 5.87
N VAL A 68 14.77 -18.24 5.41
CA VAL A 68 14.62 -17.81 4.03
C VAL A 68 15.25 -16.42 3.90
N GLY A 69 16.26 -16.31 3.06
CA GLY A 69 16.98 -15.04 2.88
C GLY A 69 16.11 -13.95 2.27
N ASN A 70 16.31 -12.71 2.74
CA ASN A 70 15.56 -11.52 2.34
C ASN A 70 14.03 -11.60 2.56
N ALA A 71 13.58 -12.51 3.42
CA ALA A 71 12.16 -12.68 3.74
C ALA A 71 11.89 -12.17 5.17
N THR A 72 11.88 -10.84 5.31
CA THR A 72 11.53 -10.13 6.54
C THR A 72 10.61 -8.95 6.22
N SER A 73 10.07 -8.28 7.24
CA SER A 73 9.24 -7.09 7.08
C SER A 73 9.99 -5.88 6.48
N SER A 74 11.33 -5.92 6.39
CA SER A 74 12.12 -4.88 5.69
C SER A 74 12.34 -5.19 4.20
N GLY A 75 11.84 -6.33 3.69
CA GLY A 75 12.02 -6.75 2.29
C GLY A 75 13.42 -7.19 1.92
N GLY A 76 14.30 -7.21 2.91
CA GLY A 76 15.68 -7.65 2.82
C GLY A 76 16.11 -8.16 4.17
N THR A 77 17.38 -8.02 4.47
CA THR A 77 17.94 -8.38 5.77
C THR A 77 17.45 -7.42 6.86
N ASN A 78 17.06 -7.94 8.02
CA ASN A 78 16.75 -7.13 9.20
C ASN A 78 17.92 -7.07 10.20
N TRP A 79 17.76 -6.30 11.28
CA TRP A 79 18.83 -6.08 12.27
C TRP A 79 19.30 -7.37 12.95
N ILE A 80 18.39 -8.34 13.22
CA ILE A 80 18.73 -9.55 13.97
C ILE A 80 19.59 -10.49 13.12
N GLU A 81 19.33 -10.56 11.82
CA GLU A 81 20.16 -11.28 10.85
C GLU A 81 21.55 -10.62 10.73
N MET A 82 21.63 -9.28 10.70
CA MET A 82 22.91 -8.55 10.62
C MET A 82 23.80 -8.77 11.84
N VAL A 83 23.24 -8.71 13.06
CA VAL A 83 24.05 -8.90 14.28
C VAL A 83 24.49 -10.35 14.47
N THR A 84 23.75 -11.32 13.91
CA THR A 84 24.13 -12.74 13.96
C THR A 84 24.96 -13.20 12.76
N ASN A 85 24.99 -12.40 11.69
CA ASN A 85 25.50 -12.76 10.37
C ASN A 85 24.82 -14.04 9.83
N CYS A 86 23.51 -14.17 10.09
CA CYS A 86 22.67 -15.33 9.80
C CYS A 86 21.59 -14.92 8.80
N TYR A 87 21.92 -14.92 7.51
CA TYR A 87 21.06 -14.37 6.45
C TYR A 87 20.21 -15.42 5.72
N ALA A 88 20.51 -16.71 5.91
CA ALA A 88 19.77 -17.83 5.30
C ALA A 88 20.23 -19.17 5.90
N GLY A 89 19.45 -20.22 5.64
CA GLY A 89 19.81 -21.61 5.97
C GLY A 89 19.53 -21.96 7.43
N LEU A 90 20.12 -23.07 7.91
CA LEU A 90 19.81 -23.60 9.23
C LEU A 90 20.31 -22.67 10.36
N PRO A 91 19.41 -22.24 11.29
CA PRO A 91 19.76 -21.45 12.47
C PRO A 91 21.00 -21.91 13.23
N ALA A 92 21.14 -23.22 13.44
CA ALA A 92 22.22 -23.81 14.22
C ALA A 92 23.59 -23.76 13.53
N LYS A 93 23.63 -23.51 12.22
CA LYS A 93 24.85 -23.45 11.41
C LYS A 93 25.33 -22.03 11.13
N CYS A 94 24.58 -21.02 11.57
CA CYS A 94 24.98 -19.63 11.42
C CYS A 94 26.23 -19.29 12.26
N PRO A 95 27.02 -18.27 11.85
CA PRO A 95 28.19 -17.80 12.62
C PRO A 95 27.89 -17.51 14.09
N ARG A 96 26.71 -16.94 14.36
CA ARG A 96 26.03 -17.03 15.65
C ARG A 96 24.68 -17.69 15.42
N ALA A 97 24.35 -18.71 16.22
CA ALA A 97 23.09 -19.40 16.07
C ALA A 97 21.92 -18.46 16.39
N LEU A 98 20.89 -18.43 15.54
CA LEU A 98 19.73 -17.53 15.67
C LEU A 98 18.44 -18.34 15.80
N TRP A 99 17.91 -18.46 17.02
CA TRP A 99 16.57 -19.02 17.24
C TRP A 99 15.59 -17.86 17.39
N ASN A 100 14.85 -17.59 16.32
CA ASN A 100 13.92 -16.48 16.26
C ASN A 100 12.49 -16.97 16.51
N PHE A 101 11.89 -16.50 17.59
CA PHE A 101 10.50 -16.76 17.97
C PHE A 101 9.58 -15.59 17.63
N ALA A 102 10.10 -14.46 17.15
CA ALA A 102 9.30 -13.29 16.81
C ALA A 102 8.25 -13.61 15.75
N PHE A 103 7.08 -13.02 15.89
CA PHE A 103 5.93 -13.19 15.01
C PHE A 103 5.45 -11.82 14.52
N ALA A 104 5.36 -11.60 13.21
CA ALA A 104 4.92 -10.30 12.67
C ALA A 104 3.48 -9.96 13.12
N GLY A 105 3.27 -8.75 13.64
CA GLY A 105 1.96 -8.37 14.22
C GLY A 105 1.70 -8.96 15.60
N ALA A 106 2.73 -9.39 16.36
CA ALA A 106 2.57 -9.79 17.75
C ALA A 106 2.40 -8.60 18.69
N ASP A 107 1.49 -8.77 19.64
CA ASP A 107 1.39 -7.99 20.88
C ASP A 107 2.06 -8.75 22.05
N ILE A 108 2.13 -8.13 23.22
CA ILE A 108 2.73 -8.71 24.41
C ILE A 108 1.83 -9.77 25.03
N ASP A 109 0.56 -9.45 25.31
CA ASP A 109 -0.37 -10.32 26.03
C ASP A 109 -1.82 -10.21 25.52
N PRO A 110 -2.39 -11.31 24.98
CA PRO A 110 -3.71 -11.31 24.39
C PRO A 110 -4.85 -11.13 25.42
N SER A 111 -4.55 -11.24 26.71
CA SER A 111 -5.51 -10.98 27.79
C SER A 111 -5.68 -9.48 28.07
N ILE A 112 -4.78 -8.64 27.54
CA ILE A 112 -4.81 -7.18 27.69
C ILE A 112 -5.21 -6.52 26.36
N LEU A 113 -4.59 -6.94 25.25
CA LEU A 113 -4.85 -6.45 23.89
C LEU A 113 -5.29 -7.59 22.98
N THR A 114 -6.25 -7.34 22.08
CA THR A 114 -6.73 -8.39 21.18
C THR A 114 -5.77 -8.59 20.03
N LEU A 115 -5.48 -9.84 19.67
CA LEU A 115 -4.62 -10.15 18.53
C LEU A 115 -5.14 -9.54 17.22
N HIS A 116 -4.21 -9.04 16.40
CA HIS A 116 -4.47 -8.65 15.01
C HIS A 116 -5.04 -9.79 14.14
N HIS A 117 -4.59 -11.02 14.36
CA HIS A 117 -5.07 -12.20 13.65
C HIS A 117 -5.23 -13.38 14.62
N ASN A 118 -6.20 -14.27 14.36
CA ASN A 118 -6.41 -15.45 15.19
C ASN A 118 -5.25 -16.46 15.16
N TYR A 119 -4.36 -16.36 14.18
CA TYR A 119 -3.15 -17.16 14.05
C TYR A 119 -1.90 -16.50 14.65
N THR A 120 -1.97 -15.26 15.13
CA THR A 120 -0.81 -14.54 15.69
C THR A 120 -0.30 -15.23 16.96
N VAL A 121 1.02 -15.35 17.07
CA VAL A 121 1.72 -15.83 18.27
C VAL A 121 2.22 -14.62 19.06
N ASP A 122 1.56 -14.30 20.17
CA ASP A 122 1.95 -13.21 21.06
C ASP A 122 3.24 -13.52 21.85
N MET A 123 3.85 -12.51 22.46
CA MET A 123 5.12 -12.68 23.17
C MET A 123 5.07 -13.73 24.30
N THR A 124 3.93 -13.91 24.99
CA THR A 124 3.79 -14.96 26.01
C THR A 124 3.86 -16.35 25.38
N GLU A 125 3.20 -16.55 24.25
CA GLU A 125 3.25 -17.81 23.51
C GLU A 125 4.62 -18.04 22.85
N GLN A 126 5.31 -17.00 22.38
CA GLN A 126 6.69 -17.10 21.89
C GLN A 126 7.64 -17.61 22.99
N ALA A 127 7.45 -17.16 24.22
CA ALA A 127 8.21 -17.63 25.38
C ALA A 127 7.89 -19.09 25.72
N ASP A 128 6.62 -19.48 25.64
CA ASP A 128 6.18 -20.85 25.84
C ASP A 128 6.78 -21.80 24.78
N GLN A 129 6.87 -21.37 23.51
CA GLN A 129 7.59 -22.11 22.46
C GLN A 129 9.05 -22.37 22.85
N TRP A 130 9.75 -21.33 23.32
CA TRP A 130 11.13 -21.45 23.79
C TRP A 130 11.25 -22.42 24.97
N VAL A 131 10.44 -22.23 26.02
CA VAL A 131 10.49 -23.05 27.24
C VAL A 131 10.16 -24.50 26.92
N GLN A 132 9.18 -24.75 26.04
CA GLN A 132 8.81 -26.09 25.58
C GLN A 132 9.96 -26.76 24.82
N ALA A 133 10.58 -26.07 23.86
CA ALA A 133 11.71 -26.60 23.09
C ALA A 133 12.93 -26.88 23.98
N TRP A 134 13.22 -26.01 24.95
CA TRP A 134 14.30 -26.17 25.91
C TRP A 134 14.09 -27.37 26.85
N LYS A 135 12.91 -27.47 27.49
CA LYS A 135 12.55 -28.60 28.37
C LYS A 135 12.63 -29.94 27.65
N SER A 136 12.22 -29.95 26.37
CA SER A 136 12.25 -31.14 25.51
C SER A 136 13.66 -31.47 24.98
N GLY A 137 14.66 -30.63 25.28
CA GLY A 137 16.03 -30.81 24.81
C GLY A 137 16.22 -30.62 23.31
N LEU A 138 15.23 -30.05 22.62
CA LEU A 138 15.25 -29.80 21.17
C LEU A 138 16.23 -28.68 20.84
N ILE A 139 16.12 -27.56 21.55
CA ILE A 139 17.02 -26.42 21.40
C ILE A 139 17.84 -26.25 22.68
N LYS A 140 19.16 -26.33 22.57
CA LYS A 140 20.09 -26.09 23.68
C LYS A 140 20.77 -24.75 23.50
N ALA A 141 20.39 -23.75 24.30
CA ALA A 141 21.12 -22.50 24.40
C ALA A 141 22.19 -22.61 25.50
N PRO A 142 23.48 -22.39 25.21
CA PRO A 142 24.49 -22.42 26.26
C PRO A 142 24.34 -21.18 27.14
N THR A 143 23.95 -21.38 28.40
CA THR A 143 23.50 -20.36 29.37
C THR A 143 24.35 -19.08 29.42
N LYS A 144 25.68 -19.22 29.49
CA LYS A 144 26.63 -18.09 29.59
C LYS A 144 27.06 -17.51 28.25
N SER A 145 26.75 -18.16 27.14
CA SER A 145 27.06 -17.69 25.77
C SER A 145 25.79 -17.43 24.96
N SER A 146 24.68 -17.15 25.64
CA SER A 146 23.40 -16.87 25.00
C SER A 146 22.89 -15.49 25.37
N LEU A 147 22.26 -14.82 24.41
CA LEU A 147 21.60 -13.53 24.57
C LEU A 147 20.12 -13.70 24.21
N ALA A 148 19.21 -13.28 25.09
CA ALA A 148 17.80 -13.11 24.75
C ALA A 148 17.57 -11.64 24.34
N ALA A 149 16.97 -11.41 23.18
CA ALA A 149 16.65 -10.09 22.67
C ALA A 149 15.13 -9.91 22.53
N PHE A 150 14.63 -8.77 23.00
CA PHE A 150 13.22 -8.42 22.97
C PHE A 150 13.02 -7.07 22.27
N PHE A 151 12.26 -7.07 21.18
CA PHE A 151 11.80 -5.87 20.49
C PHE A 151 10.32 -6.02 20.11
N ILE A 152 9.48 -5.45 20.95
CA ILE A 152 8.03 -5.68 21.03
C ILE A 152 7.39 -4.43 21.67
N GLY A 153 6.08 -4.25 21.56
CA GLY A 153 5.36 -3.05 22.01
C GLY A 153 5.00 -2.09 20.88
N ILE A 154 5.48 -2.35 19.65
CA ILE A 154 5.23 -1.47 18.50
C ILE A 154 3.76 -1.61 18.06
N ASN A 155 3.23 -2.83 18.06
CA ASN A 155 1.82 -3.10 17.79
C ASN A 155 0.95 -2.67 18.98
N ASP A 156 1.36 -3.02 20.20
CA ASP A 156 0.62 -2.71 21.43
C ASP A 156 0.33 -1.20 21.55
N THR A 157 1.38 -0.37 21.43
CA THR A 157 1.22 1.09 21.42
C THR A 157 0.43 1.58 20.21
N GLY A 158 0.56 0.92 19.05
CA GLY A 158 -0.15 1.25 17.82
C GLY A 158 -1.65 1.04 17.92
N ASP A 159 -2.08 -0.04 18.55
CA ASP A 159 -3.49 -0.44 18.65
C ASP A 159 -4.29 0.47 19.56
N VAL A 160 -3.65 0.92 20.65
CA VAL A 160 -4.29 1.80 21.62
C VAL A 160 -4.16 3.28 21.27
N LYS A 161 -3.49 3.64 20.16
CA LYS A 161 -3.14 5.05 19.84
C LYS A 161 -4.35 5.99 19.74
N SER A 162 -5.52 5.44 19.39
CA SER A 162 -6.77 6.18 19.20
C SER A 162 -7.76 6.04 20.36
N TRP A 163 -7.41 5.24 21.38
CA TRP A 163 -8.30 4.98 22.50
C TRP A 163 -8.41 6.21 23.40
N THR A 164 -9.64 6.54 23.79
CA THR A 164 -9.97 7.68 24.66
C THR A 164 -10.60 7.24 25.99
N ASN A 165 -10.89 5.95 26.13
CA ASN A 165 -11.55 5.35 27.29
C ASN A 165 -10.59 4.99 28.43
N ILE A 166 -9.28 5.00 28.20
CA ILE A 166 -8.27 4.77 29.24
C ILE A 166 -7.88 6.12 29.85
N THR A 167 -8.12 6.25 31.17
CA THR A 167 -7.84 7.47 31.93
C THR A 167 -6.51 7.41 32.70
N ASP A 168 -6.04 6.21 33.05
CA ASP A 168 -4.73 5.98 33.69
C ASP A 168 -3.85 5.07 32.82
N TRP A 169 -3.15 5.70 31.89
CA TRP A 169 -2.20 5.02 31.01
C TRP A 169 -1.01 4.44 31.76
N THR A 170 -0.61 5.01 32.90
CA THR A 170 0.52 4.48 33.67
C THR A 170 0.14 3.15 34.31
N ALA A 171 -1.06 3.02 34.87
CA ALA A 171 -1.57 1.75 35.39
C ALA A 171 -1.78 0.70 34.30
N PHE A 172 -2.33 1.10 33.16
CA PHE A 172 -2.50 0.23 31.99
C PHE A 172 -1.15 -0.39 31.56
N TRP A 173 -0.17 0.46 31.23
CA TRP A 173 1.15 -0.01 30.78
C TRP A 173 1.92 -0.76 31.88
N ASN A 174 1.67 -0.50 33.16
CA ASN A 174 2.24 -1.33 34.23
C ASN A 174 1.70 -2.75 34.24
N THR A 175 0.41 -2.95 33.94
CA THR A 175 -0.20 -4.28 33.82
C THR A 175 0.45 -5.07 32.69
N GLU A 176 0.67 -4.42 31.56
CA GLU A 176 1.35 -5.03 30.42
C GLU A 176 2.83 -5.31 30.69
N MET A 177 3.52 -4.39 31.37
CA MET A 177 4.90 -4.59 31.81
C MET A 177 5.05 -5.72 32.82
N ASP A 178 4.03 -6.00 33.65
CA ASP A 178 4.03 -7.17 34.52
C ASP A 178 4.01 -8.47 33.68
N SER A 179 3.23 -8.50 32.59
CA SER A 179 3.24 -9.65 31.65
C SER A 179 4.57 -9.77 30.89
N TYR A 180 5.08 -8.65 30.37
CA TYR A 180 6.39 -8.58 29.72
C TYR A 180 7.50 -9.18 30.61
N PHE A 181 7.60 -8.73 31.86
CA PHE A 181 8.69 -9.17 32.74
C PHE A 181 8.47 -10.56 33.32
N LYS A 182 7.23 -11.07 33.35
CA LYS A 182 6.96 -12.49 33.59
C LYS A 182 7.57 -13.36 32.48
N VAL A 183 7.46 -12.96 31.22
CA VAL A 183 8.14 -13.62 30.10
C VAL A 183 9.67 -13.56 30.25
N VAL A 184 10.21 -12.40 30.62
CA VAL A 184 11.66 -12.25 30.85
C VAL A 184 12.15 -13.19 31.96
N ASP A 185 11.39 -13.31 33.05
CA ASP A 185 11.68 -14.27 34.13
C ASP A 185 11.61 -15.73 33.65
N GLN A 186 10.60 -16.10 32.85
CA GLN A 186 10.53 -17.46 32.26
C GLN A 186 11.78 -17.78 31.43
N VAL A 187 12.27 -16.83 30.64
CA VAL A 187 13.50 -17.00 29.85
C VAL A 187 14.74 -17.08 30.75
N HIS A 188 14.81 -16.25 31.81
CA HIS A 188 15.89 -16.32 32.82
C HIS A 188 15.96 -17.67 33.52
N ASP A 189 14.81 -18.26 33.85
CA ASP A 189 14.70 -19.55 34.53
C ASP A 189 15.24 -20.73 33.69
N THR A 190 15.36 -20.56 32.37
CA THR A 190 16.04 -21.54 31.48
C THR A 190 17.57 -21.45 31.55
N GLY A 191 18.12 -20.52 32.34
CA GLY A 191 19.56 -20.33 32.55
C GLY A 191 20.17 -19.18 31.75
N ILE A 192 19.40 -18.45 30.95
CA ILE A 192 19.89 -17.28 30.22
C ILE A 192 20.24 -16.14 31.19
N ARG A 193 21.36 -15.46 30.94
CA ARG A 193 21.88 -14.38 31.81
C ARG A 193 22.16 -13.07 31.11
N SER A 194 22.09 -13.02 29.78
CA SER A 194 22.28 -11.78 29.02
C SER A 194 20.98 -11.43 28.30
N PHE A 195 20.54 -10.18 28.45
CA PHE A 195 19.27 -9.68 27.94
C PHE A 195 19.47 -8.35 27.21
N LEU A 196 18.89 -8.24 26.02
CA LEU A 196 18.83 -7.04 25.21
C LEU A 196 17.37 -6.62 25.06
N PHE A 197 17.07 -5.38 25.40
CA PHE A 197 15.75 -4.77 25.28
C PHE A 197 15.84 -3.61 24.30
N LEU A 198 14.92 -3.53 23.35
CA LEU A 198 14.80 -2.43 22.41
C LEU A 198 13.51 -1.68 22.73
N ASN A 199 13.59 -0.36 22.92
CA ASN A 199 12.41 0.46 23.17
C ASN A 199 11.66 0.77 21.87
N VAL A 200 10.39 1.17 21.98
CA VAL A 200 9.50 1.40 20.83
C VAL A 200 9.86 2.71 20.13
N PRO A 201 10.13 2.71 18.81
CA PRO A 201 10.38 3.92 18.06
C PRO A 201 9.09 4.66 17.69
N ASP A 202 9.18 5.98 17.53
CA ASP A 202 8.10 6.76 16.92
C ASP A 202 7.98 6.48 15.42
N ARG A 203 6.75 6.51 14.90
CA ARG A 203 6.42 6.27 13.49
C ARG A 203 5.55 7.42 12.97
N PRO A 204 6.13 8.61 12.71
CA PRO A 204 5.36 9.80 12.30
C PRO A 204 4.45 9.57 11.09
N ILE A 205 4.85 8.64 10.21
CA ILE A 205 4.08 8.23 9.04
C ILE A 205 2.75 7.53 9.37
N SER A 206 2.61 7.01 10.58
CA SER A 206 1.40 6.37 11.11
C SER A 206 0.60 7.31 12.04
N GLY A 207 0.96 8.60 12.06
CA GLY A 207 0.45 9.61 12.99
C GLY A 207 1.21 9.65 14.32
N THR A 208 1.03 10.73 15.08
CA THR A 208 1.61 10.86 16.43
C THR A 208 0.99 9.83 17.37
N ASN A 209 1.83 9.08 18.09
CA ASN A 209 1.38 8.14 19.11
C ASN A 209 1.73 8.65 20.51
N PRO A 210 0.73 9.09 21.31
CA PRO A 210 0.99 9.65 22.64
C PRO A 210 1.49 8.62 23.66
N GLN A 211 1.34 7.31 23.38
CA GLN A 211 1.62 6.26 24.36
C GLN A 211 3.08 5.79 24.40
N ILE A 212 3.83 6.01 23.33
CA ILE A 212 5.21 5.53 23.19
C ILE A 212 6.10 6.04 24.34
N ALA A 213 5.93 7.30 24.75
CA ALA A 213 6.73 7.90 25.82
C ALA A 213 6.52 7.18 27.16
N THR A 214 5.25 6.93 27.53
CA THR A 214 4.89 6.25 28.78
C THR A 214 5.37 4.80 28.77
N PHE A 215 5.14 4.07 27.66
CA PHE A 215 5.62 2.70 27.49
C PHE A 215 7.14 2.61 27.66
N ASN A 216 7.90 3.43 26.93
CA ASN A 216 9.36 3.41 26.95
C ASN A 216 9.93 3.77 28.33
N PHE A 217 9.30 4.71 29.03
CA PHE A 217 9.68 5.08 30.38
C PHE A 217 9.50 3.92 31.37
N LEU A 218 8.36 3.22 31.31
CA LEU A 218 8.08 2.08 32.18
C LEU A 218 8.96 0.86 31.84
N LEU A 219 9.22 0.60 30.55
CA LEU A 219 10.17 -0.42 30.12
C LEU A 219 11.56 -0.17 30.74
N ALA A 220 12.07 1.07 30.64
CA ALA A 220 13.38 1.41 31.20
C ALA A 220 13.44 1.19 32.73
N GLN A 221 12.38 1.57 33.45
CA GLN A 221 12.28 1.32 34.89
C GLN A 221 12.27 -0.18 35.21
N ARG A 222 11.53 -0.99 34.45
CA ARG A 222 11.42 -2.43 34.69
C ARG A 222 12.71 -3.17 34.35
N VAL A 223 13.43 -2.76 33.30
CA VAL A 223 14.79 -3.26 33.00
C VAL A 223 15.75 -2.97 34.16
N ALA A 224 15.69 -1.78 34.75
CA ALA A 224 16.51 -1.42 35.90
C ALA A 224 16.15 -2.25 37.15
N ALA A 225 14.85 -2.46 37.40
CA ALA A 225 14.35 -3.28 38.50
C ALA A 225 14.75 -4.76 38.36
N PHE A 226 14.68 -5.31 37.14
CA PHE A 226 15.12 -6.67 36.84
C PHE A 226 16.63 -6.84 37.10
N LYS A 227 17.45 -5.91 36.62
CA LYS A 227 18.90 -5.90 36.92
C LYS A 227 19.19 -5.78 38.42
N ALA A 228 18.40 -4.98 39.15
CA ALA A 228 18.59 -4.80 40.58
C ALA A 228 18.24 -6.06 41.38
N SER A 229 17.18 -6.77 41.00
CA SER A 229 16.66 -7.96 41.68
C SER A 229 17.44 -9.24 41.35
N LYS A 230 17.93 -9.39 40.11
CA LYS A 230 18.72 -10.57 39.69
C LYS A 230 20.19 -10.18 39.56
N LYS A 231 21.02 -10.48 40.57
CA LYS A 231 22.44 -10.09 40.54
C LYS A 231 23.25 -10.81 39.46
N ASP A 232 22.76 -11.91 38.90
CA ASP A 232 23.47 -12.73 37.93
C ASP A 232 23.20 -12.35 36.45
N VAL A 233 22.45 -11.28 36.19
CA VAL A 233 22.09 -10.87 34.82
C VAL A 233 22.90 -9.69 34.31
N TYR A 234 23.04 -9.65 32.98
CA TYR A 234 23.40 -8.49 32.20
C TYR A 234 22.20 -8.01 31.43
N THR A 235 21.91 -6.71 31.53
CA THR A 235 20.86 -6.07 30.75
C THR A 235 21.46 -4.95 29.91
N ILE A 236 20.99 -4.86 28.67
CA ILE A 236 21.26 -3.77 27.74
C ILE A 236 19.90 -3.23 27.31
N LEU A 237 19.67 -1.93 27.49
CA LEU A 237 18.54 -1.23 26.90
C LEU A 237 19.09 -0.40 25.72
N PHE A 238 18.69 -0.77 24.52
CA PHE A 238 19.01 -0.04 23.30
C PHE A 238 17.88 0.95 22.98
N ASP A 239 18.25 2.21 22.81
CA ASP A 239 17.30 3.30 22.57
C ASP A 239 17.02 3.46 21.08
N THR A 240 16.21 2.55 20.55
CA THR A 240 15.73 2.59 19.16
C THR A 240 14.92 3.86 18.88
N SER A 241 14.16 4.34 19.85
CA SER A 241 13.39 5.60 19.75
C SER A 241 14.30 6.79 19.43
N LYS A 242 15.41 6.93 20.17
CA LYS A 242 16.40 7.96 19.90
C LYS A 242 17.12 7.77 18.56
N LEU A 243 17.41 6.53 18.16
CA LEU A 243 18.00 6.25 16.84
C LEU A 243 17.07 6.69 15.72
N PHE A 244 15.79 6.29 15.77
CA PHE A 244 14.79 6.69 14.78
C PHE A 244 14.64 8.20 14.71
N ALA A 245 14.52 8.87 15.86
CA ALA A 245 14.45 10.33 15.90
C ALA A 245 15.71 10.98 15.29
N SER A 246 16.91 10.43 15.53
CA SER A 246 18.14 10.95 14.95
C SER A 246 18.16 10.83 13.42
N VAL A 247 17.72 9.68 12.89
CA VAL A 247 17.65 9.42 11.44
C VAL A 247 16.59 10.31 10.81
N LEU A 248 15.38 10.36 11.36
CA LEU A 248 14.27 11.14 10.81
C LEU A 248 14.55 12.66 10.82
N ASN A 249 15.28 13.15 11.83
CA ASN A 249 15.68 14.56 11.90
C ASN A 249 16.85 14.92 10.98
N ASN A 250 17.67 13.95 10.58
CA ASN A 250 18.87 14.20 9.75
C ASN A 250 19.07 13.09 8.68
N PRO A 251 18.10 12.83 7.80
CA PRO A 251 18.10 11.61 6.98
C PRO A 251 19.30 11.49 6.05
N THR A 252 19.74 12.61 5.47
CA THR A 252 20.85 12.63 4.51
C THR A 252 22.19 12.23 5.13
N SER A 253 22.42 12.47 6.43
CA SER A 253 23.65 12.03 7.11
C SER A 253 23.71 10.52 7.31
N TYR A 254 22.55 9.85 7.26
CA TYR A 254 22.41 8.40 7.32
C TYR A 254 22.19 7.76 5.94
N GLY A 255 22.28 8.55 4.86
CA GLY A 255 22.13 8.06 3.48
C GLY A 255 20.68 7.98 2.97
N PHE A 256 19.70 8.46 3.74
CA PHE A 256 18.30 8.51 3.32
C PHE A 256 17.98 9.84 2.61
N THR A 257 17.29 9.75 1.47
CA THR A 257 16.76 10.87 0.70
C THR A 257 15.25 11.05 0.91
N ASN A 258 14.56 10.05 1.45
CA ASN A 258 13.13 10.07 1.69
C ASN A 258 12.74 9.42 3.04
N THR A 259 12.10 10.19 3.92
CA THR A 259 11.60 9.75 5.24
C THR A 259 10.09 9.86 5.40
N THR A 260 9.37 10.28 4.36
CA THR A 260 7.93 10.53 4.41
C THR A 260 7.14 9.62 3.47
N GLY A 261 7.79 8.98 2.49
CA GLY A 261 7.20 7.98 1.60
C GLY A 261 7.69 6.56 1.89
N TYR A 262 7.01 5.57 1.30
CA TYR A 262 7.35 4.14 1.43
C TYR A 262 7.02 3.29 0.18
N CYS A 263 6.89 3.91 -1.00
CA CYS A 263 6.63 3.16 -2.22
C CYS A 263 7.92 2.65 -2.86
N GLN A 264 7.92 1.33 -3.13
CA GLN A 264 9.04 0.54 -3.65
C GLN A 264 9.83 1.20 -4.77
N CYS A 265 11.14 1.26 -4.53
CA CYS A 265 12.13 0.53 -5.31
C CYS A 265 13.10 -0.07 -4.28
N SER A 266 14.03 -0.92 -4.69
CA SER A 266 15.30 -1.13 -3.97
C SER A 266 16.14 0.15 -3.93
N ASP A 267 15.52 1.30 -3.70
CA ASP A 267 16.14 2.59 -3.53
C ASP A 267 16.61 2.67 -2.08
N PRO A 268 17.92 2.57 -1.82
CA PRO A 268 18.45 2.67 -0.46
C PRO A 268 18.19 4.05 0.17
N GLY A 269 17.72 5.04 -0.61
CA GLY A 269 17.34 6.36 -0.14
C GLY A 269 16.06 6.41 0.70
N TYR A 270 15.21 5.37 0.69
CA TYR A 270 13.99 5.35 1.50
C TYR A 270 14.23 4.78 2.90
N PHE A 271 13.76 5.49 3.93
CA PHE A 271 13.81 5.03 5.32
C PHE A 271 12.71 4.00 5.63
N TRP A 272 11.49 4.23 5.14
CA TRP A 272 10.36 3.36 5.39
C TRP A 272 10.21 2.34 4.27
N TYR A 273 10.05 1.08 4.64
CA TYR A 273 9.81 -0.02 3.73
C TYR A 273 8.43 -0.63 3.99
N THR A 274 7.77 -1.05 2.91
CA THR A 274 6.64 -1.99 2.98
C THR A 274 6.86 -3.11 1.96
N ALA A 275 6.66 -4.35 2.39
CA ALA A 275 6.72 -5.50 1.49
C ALA A 275 5.51 -5.42 0.56
N LEU A 276 5.72 -5.21 -0.74
CA LEU A 276 4.63 -5.24 -1.72
C LEU A 276 4.56 -6.57 -2.44
N VAL A 277 3.31 -6.96 -2.65
CA VAL A 277 2.83 -7.80 -3.73
C VAL A 277 2.92 -7.01 -5.05
N GLY A 278 3.28 -7.67 -6.16
CA GLY A 278 3.50 -7.03 -7.47
C GLY A 278 2.23 -6.47 -8.12
N ALA A 279 2.37 -5.85 -9.29
CA ALA A 279 1.21 -5.54 -10.13
C ALA A 279 0.46 -6.83 -10.52
N SER A 280 -0.88 -6.76 -10.62
CA SER A 280 -1.67 -7.90 -11.08
C SER A 280 -1.81 -7.94 -12.59
N LYS A 281 -1.88 -9.16 -13.12
CA LYS A 281 -2.32 -9.39 -14.49
C LYS A 281 -3.79 -9.01 -14.64
N TRP A 282 -4.23 -8.70 -15.85
CA TRP A 282 -5.65 -8.46 -16.12
C TRP A 282 -6.58 -9.60 -15.68
N SER A 283 -6.11 -10.85 -15.77
CA SER A 283 -6.86 -12.02 -15.28
C SER A 283 -7.07 -12.06 -13.76
N GLU A 284 -6.25 -11.30 -13.03
CA GLU A 284 -6.27 -11.20 -11.57
C GLU A 284 -6.89 -9.86 -11.10
N THR A 285 -7.12 -8.92 -12.04
CA THR A 285 -7.80 -7.66 -11.76
C THR A 285 -9.28 -7.90 -11.42
N LYS A 286 -9.67 -7.46 -10.22
CA LYS A 286 -11.03 -7.55 -9.68
C LYS A 286 -11.75 -6.21 -9.68
N THR A 287 -11.00 -5.11 -9.60
CA THR A 287 -11.56 -3.76 -9.46
C THR A 287 -10.96 -2.82 -10.49
N VAL A 288 -11.80 -2.02 -11.13
CA VAL A 288 -11.39 -0.94 -12.04
C VAL A 288 -11.85 0.39 -11.46
N LEU A 289 -10.90 1.32 -11.31
CA LEU A 289 -11.18 2.72 -11.05
C LEU A 289 -11.11 3.46 -12.38
N ALA A 290 -12.20 4.09 -12.79
CA ALA A 290 -12.26 4.82 -14.05
C ALA A 290 -12.27 6.33 -13.80
N PHE A 291 -11.41 7.05 -14.51
CA PHE A 291 -11.29 8.50 -14.49
C PHE A 291 -11.40 9.01 -15.92
N GLY A 292 -12.15 10.08 -16.14
CA GLY A 292 -12.39 10.52 -17.51
C GLY A 292 -13.55 11.48 -17.70
N ASP A 293 -13.99 11.55 -18.95
CA ASP A 293 -15.13 12.36 -19.38
C ASP A 293 -16.30 11.49 -19.87
N SER A 294 -17.17 12.06 -20.72
CA SER A 294 -18.36 11.43 -21.28
C SER A 294 -18.08 10.18 -22.11
N TYR A 295 -16.84 9.99 -22.56
CA TYR A 295 -16.45 8.77 -23.28
C TYR A 295 -16.30 7.57 -22.34
N THR A 296 -16.24 7.81 -21.02
CA THR A 296 -16.04 6.80 -19.98
C THR A 296 -17.16 6.80 -18.96
N SER A 297 -17.84 7.92 -18.72
CA SER A 297 -18.80 8.04 -17.63
C SER A 297 -20.05 7.17 -17.80
N SER A 298 -20.50 6.65 -16.65
CA SER A 298 -21.69 5.84 -16.48
C SER A 298 -22.59 6.54 -15.46
N ALA A 299 -23.86 6.80 -15.82
CA ALA A 299 -24.80 7.43 -14.91
C ALA A 299 -25.17 6.49 -13.75
N GLY A 300 -25.20 7.03 -12.53
CA GLY A 300 -25.66 6.32 -11.33
C GLY A 300 -27.02 6.81 -10.85
N THR A 301 -27.77 5.96 -10.14
CA THR A 301 -29.05 6.33 -9.50
C THR A 301 -28.91 7.42 -8.43
N MET A 302 -27.69 7.65 -7.93
CA MET A 302 -27.34 8.67 -6.93
C MET A 302 -26.24 9.64 -7.40
N GLY A 303 -25.95 9.64 -8.71
CA GLY A 303 -25.01 10.54 -9.35
C GLY A 303 -25.69 11.74 -9.99
N PHE A 304 -24.92 12.58 -10.70
CA PHE A 304 -25.52 13.63 -11.51
C PHE A 304 -26.20 13.02 -12.75
N PRO A 305 -27.53 13.22 -12.93
CA PRO A 305 -28.31 12.46 -13.93
C PRO A 305 -27.76 12.57 -15.35
N GLY A 306 -27.28 11.45 -15.89
CA GLY A 306 -26.76 11.35 -17.26
C GLY A 306 -25.29 11.72 -17.43
N TYR A 307 -24.58 12.14 -16.38
CA TYR A 307 -23.19 12.59 -16.49
C TYR A 307 -22.20 11.79 -15.65
N ALA A 308 -22.60 11.29 -14.47
CA ALA A 308 -21.67 10.63 -13.54
C ALA A 308 -22.36 9.65 -12.60
N PHE A 309 -21.56 8.77 -12.00
CA PHE A 309 -21.99 7.88 -10.94
C PHE A 309 -21.95 8.57 -9.56
N PHE A 310 -20.91 9.38 -9.30
CA PHE A 310 -20.73 10.10 -8.04
C PHE A 310 -21.00 11.60 -8.16
N GLY A 311 -22.14 12.05 -7.61
CA GLY A 311 -22.42 13.46 -7.33
C GLY A 311 -22.08 14.44 -8.45
N ASP A 312 -21.77 15.68 -8.05
CA ASP A 312 -21.33 16.77 -8.92
C ASP A 312 -20.30 17.64 -8.19
N ARG A 313 -19.78 18.68 -8.85
CA ARG A 313 -18.75 19.55 -8.25
C ARG A 313 -19.25 20.48 -7.15
N ILE A 314 -20.56 20.70 -7.03
CA ILE A 314 -21.13 21.51 -5.94
C ILE A 314 -20.93 20.77 -4.61
N ASN A 315 -21.01 19.43 -4.63
CA ASN A 315 -20.62 18.59 -3.52
C ASN A 315 -19.78 17.39 -3.97
N LEU A 316 -18.45 17.57 -3.94
CA LEU A 316 -17.47 16.54 -4.30
C LEU A 316 -17.44 15.34 -3.35
N THR A 317 -18.12 15.39 -2.20
CA THR A 317 -18.04 14.32 -1.21
C THR A 317 -18.70 13.03 -1.72
N VAL A 318 -17.91 11.97 -1.83
CA VAL A 318 -18.44 10.62 -2.01
C VAL A 318 -18.94 10.11 -0.67
N THR A 319 -20.18 9.63 -0.64
CA THR A 319 -20.84 9.16 0.57
C THR A 319 -20.88 7.63 0.64
N ALA A 320 -20.93 7.09 1.86
CA ALA A 320 -21.12 5.64 2.06
C ALA A 320 -22.41 5.13 1.42
N GLU A 321 -23.47 5.96 1.39
CA GLU A 321 -24.74 5.61 0.76
C GLU A 321 -24.57 5.43 -0.76
N GLN A 322 -23.96 6.41 -1.45
CA GLN A 322 -23.68 6.28 -2.89
C GLN A 322 -22.87 5.02 -3.23
N VAL A 323 -21.91 4.67 -2.37
CA VAL A 323 -21.08 3.46 -2.56
C VAL A 323 -21.87 2.17 -2.30
N GLN A 324 -22.75 2.14 -1.30
CA GLN A 324 -23.45 0.92 -0.86
C GLN A 324 -24.76 0.65 -1.61
N SER A 325 -25.47 1.69 -2.04
CA SER A 325 -26.79 1.59 -2.66
C SER A 325 -26.89 2.23 -4.04
N GLY A 326 -25.87 2.98 -4.48
CA GLY A 326 -25.82 3.52 -5.84
C GLY A 326 -25.75 2.39 -6.87
N GLU A 327 -26.56 2.50 -7.92
CA GLU A 327 -26.63 1.53 -9.01
C GLU A 327 -26.29 2.21 -10.33
N ILE A 328 -25.49 1.55 -11.15
CA ILE A 328 -25.25 1.93 -12.55
C ILE A 328 -26.55 1.76 -13.32
N ILE A 329 -26.92 2.80 -14.05
CA ILE A 329 -28.13 2.81 -14.88
C ILE A 329 -27.78 2.19 -16.23
N SER A 330 -28.50 1.14 -16.62
CA SER A 330 -28.38 0.53 -17.96
C SER A 330 -28.55 1.58 -19.05
N ASN A 331 -27.61 1.61 -20.01
CA ASN A 331 -27.54 2.58 -21.11
C ASN A 331 -27.51 4.06 -20.66
N GLY A 332 -27.13 4.33 -19.42
CA GLY A 332 -26.89 5.68 -18.90
C GLY A 332 -25.56 6.27 -19.35
N THR A 333 -25.22 6.18 -20.64
CA THR A 333 -23.95 6.70 -21.20
C THR A 333 -24.20 7.57 -22.43
N SER A 334 -23.19 8.34 -22.84
CA SER A 334 -23.24 9.20 -24.03
C SER A 334 -23.19 8.44 -25.36
N SER A 335 -22.98 7.11 -25.33
CA SER A 335 -22.84 6.29 -26.54
C SER A 335 -24.18 5.79 -27.13
N GLY A 336 -25.29 6.06 -26.45
CA GLY A 336 -26.61 5.50 -26.78
C GLY A 336 -26.79 4.03 -26.37
N GLY A 337 -25.82 3.47 -25.66
CA GLY A 337 -25.80 2.10 -25.17
C GLY A 337 -24.71 1.93 -24.11
N ALA A 338 -24.03 0.77 -24.09
CA ALA A 338 -22.87 0.58 -23.23
C ALA A 338 -21.61 1.29 -23.78
N ASN A 339 -20.80 1.86 -22.89
CA ASN A 339 -19.49 2.41 -23.29
C ASN A 339 -18.37 1.35 -23.13
N TRP A 340 -17.13 1.74 -23.41
CA TRP A 340 -16.00 0.80 -23.41
C TRP A 340 -15.65 0.31 -22.00
N ILE A 341 -15.77 1.14 -20.96
CA ILE A 341 -15.38 0.78 -19.59
C ILE A 341 -16.37 -0.23 -19.01
N GLN A 342 -17.67 -0.06 -19.29
CA GLN A 342 -18.70 -1.04 -18.95
C GLN A 342 -18.45 -2.39 -19.64
N MET A 343 -18.02 -2.38 -20.91
CA MET A 343 -17.75 -3.60 -21.65
C MET A 343 -16.54 -4.39 -21.14
N ILE A 344 -15.44 -3.73 -20.78
CA ILE A 344 -14.25 -4.46 -20.28
C ILE A 344 -14.43 -4.98 -18.86
N THR A 345 -15.31 -4.34 -18.07
CA THR A 345 -15.64 -4.76 -16.70
C THR A 345 -16.84 -5.71 -16.65
N GLU A 346 -17.60 -5.82 -17.74
CA GLU A 346 -18.90 -6.48 -17.81
C GLU A 346 -19.93 -5.88 -16.82
N CYS A 347 -19.77 -4.59 -16.49
CA CYS A 347 -20.57 -3.87 -15.51
C CYS A 347 -21.54 -2.92 -16.21
N TYR A 348 -22.67 -3.46 -16.68
CA TYR A 348 -23.63 -2.74 -17.52
C TYR A 348 -24.74 -2.03 -16.71
N GLU A 349 -25.07 -2.56 -15.54
CA GLU A 349 -26.12 -2.04 -14.65
C GLU A 349 -25.95 -2.60 -13.23
N GLY A 350 -26.71 -2.05 -12.27
CA GLY A 350 -26.73 -2.54 -10.90
C GLY A 350 -25.55 -2.04 -10.07
N ARG A 351 -25.26 -2.69 -8.94
CA ARG A 351 -24.25 -2.19 -8.00
C ARG A 351 -22.84 -2.41 -8.54
N PRO A 352 -21.98 -1.37 -8.55
CA PRO A 352 -20.58 -1.47 -8.92
C PRO A 352 -19.82 -2.65 -8.32
N SER A 353 -20.03 -2.95 -7.03
CA SER A 353 -19.33 -3.99 -6.29
C SER A 353 -19.78 -5.42 -6.63
N GLU A 354 -20.93 -5.58 -7.30
CA GLU A 354 -21.53 -6.87 -7.65
C GLU A 354 -21.25 -7.27 -9.11
N CYS A 355 -20.62 -6.38 -9.88
CA CYS A 355 -20.22 -6.65 -11.26
C CYS A 355 -19.11 -7.72 -11.37
N PRO A 356 -18.98 -8.42 -12.53
CA PRO A 356 -17.92 -9.42 -12.73
C PRO A 356 -16.51 -8.89 -12.48
N ARG A 357 -16.26 -7.63 -12.86
CA ARG A 357 -15.20 -6.80 -12.28
C ARG A 357 -15.84 -5.56 -11.70
N ALA A 358 -15.52 -5.23 -10.45
CA ALA A 358 -16.08 -4.07 -9.81
C ALA A 358 -15.67 -2.79 -10.55
N LEU A 359 -16.61 -1.87 -10.79
CA LEU A 359 -16.36 -0.64 -11.54
C LEU A 359 -16.69 0.59 -10.69
N TRP A 360 -15.67 1.26 -10.16
CA TRP A 360 -15.84 2.55 -9.50
C TRP A 360 -15.53 3.67 -10.51
N ASP A 361 -16.59 4.23 -11.06
CA ASP A 361 -16.52 5.23 -12.13
C ASP A 361 -16.57 6.66 -11.58
N PHE A 362 -15.41 7.31 -11.56
CA PHE A 362 -15.26 8.73 -11.20
C PHE A 362 -15.37 9.64 -12.42
N ALA A 363 -15.49 9.11 -13.64
CA ALA A 363 -15.58 9.93 -14.83
C ALA A 363 -16.84 10.80 -14.82
N PHE A 364 -16.72 12.02 -15.34
CA PHE A 364 -17.80 12.99 -15.36
C PHE A 364 -17.98 13.56 -16.76
N GLY A 365 -19.19 13.47 -17.32
CA GLY A 365 -19.50 13.99 -18.66
C GLY A 365 -19.17 15.48 -18.80
N GLY A 366 -18.34 15.85 -19.79
CA GLY A 366 -17.89 17.23 -20.01
C GLY A 366 -16.65 17.66 -19.22
N ALA A 367 -16.02 16.76 -18.45
CA ALA A 367 -14.83 17.08 -17.67
C ALA A 367 -13.63 17.52 -18.54
N PRO A 368 -13.01 18.69 -18.26
CA PRO A 368 -11.65 18.96 -18.68
C PRO A 368 -10.64 18.37 -17.68
N ILE A 369 -9.35 18.50 -17.98
CA ILE A 369 -8.28 18.05 -17.06
C ILE A 369 -8.20 18.95 -15.82
N ASP A 370 -8.08 20.27 -16.01
CA ASP A 370 -7.84 21.23 -14.94
C ASP A 370 -8.63 22.53 -15.21
N PRO A 371 -9.52 22.95 -14.28
CA PRO A 371 -10.34 24.13 -14.44
C PRO A 371 -9.54 25.45 -14.45
N ASP A 372 -8.32 25.46 -13.90
CA ASP A 372 -7.44 26.62 -13.91
C ASP A 372 -6.72 26.81 -15.27
N ILE A 373 -6.73 25.78 -16.12
CA ILE A 373 -6.14 25.79 -17.47
C ILE A 373 -7.24 25.89 -18.53
N VAL A 374 -8.28 25.06 -18.41
CA VAL A 374 -9.45 25.07 -19.28
C VAL A 374 -10.69 25.31 -18.43
N ALA A 375 -11.29 26.48 -18.58
CA ALA A 375 -12.46 26.86 -17.80
C ALA A 375 -13.62 25.87 -17.99
N LEU A 376 -14.33 25.58 -16.89
CA LEU A 376 -15.50 24.72 -16.92
C LEU A 376 -16.64 25.35 -17.72
N GLU A 377 -17.32 24.54 -18.53
CA GLU A 377 -18.54 24.98 -19.21
C GLU A 377 -19.71 25.22 -18.23
N ALA A 378 -19.68 24.53 -17.08
CA ALA A 378 -20.60 24.76 -15.98
C ALA A 378 -19.97 24.40 -14.63
N GLU A 379 -20.36 25.11 -13.57
CA GLU A 379 -19.75 24.97 -12.23
C GLU A 379 -19.94 23.60 -11.58
N TRP A 380 -20.94 22.82 -12.04
CA TRP A 380 -21.24 21.47 -11.55
C TRP A 380 -20.40 20.36 -12.19
N ILE A 381 -19.61 20.67 -13.24
CA ILE A 381 -18.73 19.69 -13.90
C ILE A 381 -17.55 19.34 -13.01
N ILE A 382 -17.30 18.04 -12.78
CA ILE A 382 -16.13 17.57 -12.02
C ILE A 382 -14.93 17.37 -12.97
N PRO A 383 -13.91 18.25 -12.97
CA PRO A 383 -12.68 18.07 -13.75
C PRO A 383 -11.84 16.92 -13.20
N LEU A 384 -10.88 16.41 -13.98
CA LEU A 384 -10.03 15.29 -13.54
C LEU A 384 -9.31 15.55 -12.21
N THR A 385 -8.85 16.79 -11.98
CA THR A 385 -8.24 17.18 -10.71
C THR A 385 -9.15 16.90 -9.52
N ASP A 386 -10.45 17.18 -9.65
CA ASP A 386 -11.44 16.95 -8.59
C ASP A 386 -11.91 15.48 -8.54
N GLN A 387 -11.92 14.75 -9.67
CA GLN A 387 -12.13 13.28 -9.65
C GLN A 387 -11.05 12.58 -8.82
N GLY A 388 -9.79 13.06 -8.90
CA GLY A 388 -8.71 12.63 -8.03
C GLY A 388 -8.97 12.92 -6.54
N VAL A 389 -9.55 14.08 -6.23
CA VAL A 389 -9.96 14.44 -4.86
C VAL A 389 -11.06 13.51 -4.35
N GLN A 390 -12.08 13.21 -5.16
CA GLN A 390 -13.15 12.26 -4.81
C GLN A 390 -12.57 10.89 -4.48
N TRP A 391 -11.65 10.40 -5.31
CA TRP A 391 -10.96 9.14 -5.06
C TRP A 391 -10.22 9.16 -3.72
N VAL A 392 -9.35 10.16 -3.49
CA VAL A 392 -8.55 10.27 -2.28
C VAL A 392 -9.45 10.35 -1.03
N GLN A 393 -10.54 11.11 -1.10
CA GLN A 393 -11.51 11.21 0.00
C GLN A 393 -12.21 9.88 0.26
N ALA A 394 -12.86 9.28 -0.75
CA ALA A 394 -13.59 8.02 -0.59
C ALA A 394 -12.71 6.91 -0.01
N ARG A 395 -11.45 6.91 -0.41
CA ARG A 395 -10.42 5.98 0.05
C ARG A 395 -9.96 6.25 1.49
N ASN A 396 -9.75 7.52 1.87
CA ASN A 396 -9.34 7.87 3.24
C ASN A 396 -10.45 7.57 4.25
N ASP A 397 -11.69 7.74 3.82
CA ASP A 397 -12.88 7.41 4.60
C ASP A 397 -13.22 5.91 4.58
N SER A 398 -12.38 5.09 3.93
CA SER A 398 -12.54 3.63 3.83
C SER A 398 -13.88 3.20 3.22
N LEU A 399 -14.45 4.04 2.33
CA LEU A 399 -15.71 3.74 1.64
C LEU A 399 -15.50 2.70 0.55
N LEU A 400 -14.39 2.83 -0.18
CA LEU A 400 -13.97 1.90 -1.22
C LEU A 400 -12.82 1.07 -0.67
N GLU A 401 -12.92 -0.26 -0.79
CA GLU A 401 -11.83 -1.15 -0.40
C GLU A 401 -10.56 -0.71 -1.14
N ALA A 402 -9.47 -0.49 -0.39
CA ALA A 402 -8.19 -0.09 -0.95
C ALA A 402 -7.85 -1.10 -2.06
N PRO A 403 -7.82 -0.68 -3.34
CA PRO A 403 -7.63 -1.58 -4.45
C PRO A 403 -6.21 -2.07 -4.30
N GLY A 404 -6.05 -3.29 -3.79
CA GLY A 404 -4.75 -3.88 -3.61
C GLY A 404 -4.07 -4.12 -4.96
N ASP A 405 -3.24 -5.14 -5.01
CA ASP A 405 -2.62 -5.62 -6.25
C ASP A 405 -3.62 -5.91 -7.39
N SER A 406 -4.85 -6.34 -7.08
CA SER A 406 -5.92 -6.74 -8.02
C SER A 406 -6.74 -5.59 -8.65
N SER A 407 -6.11 -4.44 -8.93
CA SER A 407 -6.82 -3.25 -9.40
C SER A 407 -6.21 -2.58 -10.64
N LEU A 408 -7.06 -1.96 -11.46
CA LEU A 408 -6.66 -1.15 -12.62
C LEU A 408 -7.17 0.29 -12.47
N ALA A 409 -6.27 1.27 -12.58
CA ALA A 409 -6.63 2.67 -12.76
C ALA A 409 -6.67 3.01 -14.26
N ALA A 410 -7.85 3.35 -14.78
CA ALA A 410 -8.05 3.66 -16.18
C ALA A 410 -8.35 5.15 -16.37
N PHE A 411 -7.58 5.80 -17.25
CA PHE A 411 -7.70 7.23 -17.53
C PHE A 411 -8.02 7.48 -19.01
N PHE A 412 -9.13 8.15 -19.28
CA PHE A 412 -9.49 8.62 -20.61
C PHE A 412 -10.17 9.99 -20.55
N ILE A 413 -9.35 11.02 -20.79
CA ILE A 413 -9.66 12.43 -20.52
C ILE A 413 -8.87 13.31 -21.50
N GLY A 414 -9.34 14.53 -21.72
CA GLY A 414 -8.71 15.52 -22.60
C GLY A 414 -9.55 15.88 -23.81
N ILE A 415 -10.69 15.22 -24.05
CA ILE A 415 -11.54 15.47 -25.21
C ILE A 415 -12.16 16.86 -25.12
N ASN A 416 -12.70 17.22 -23.95
CA ASN A 416 -13.32 18.52 -23.73
C ASN A 416 -12.31 19.68 -23.79
N ASP A 417 -11.07 19.45 -23.34
CA ASP A 417 -9.97 20.42 -23.47
C ASP A 417 -9.70 20.78 -24.94
N MET A 418 -9.89 19.83 -25.86
CA MET A 418 -9.69 20.03 -27.30
C MET A 418 -10.85 20.73 -28.00
N LEU A 419 -12.04 20.86 -27.41
CA LEU A 419 -13.17 21.54 -28.05
C LEU A 419 -12.93 23.06 -28.14
N GLY A 420 -12.36 23.64 -27.08
CA GLY A 420 -12.06 25.08 -27.00
C GLY A 420 -11.01 25.58 -27.99
N VAL A 421 -10.10 24.71 -28.46
CA VAL A 421 -8.94 25.07 -29.30
C VAL A 421 -9.33 25.65 -30.66
N THR A 422 -10.55 25.39 -31.13
CA THR A 422 -11.06 25.97 -32.38
C THR A 422 -11.32 27.47 -32.25
N SER A 423 -11.50 27.97 -31.02
CA SER A 423 -11.79 29.38 -30.74
C SER A 423 -10.59 30.17 -30.21
N TRP A 424 -9.57 29.51 -29.65
CA TRP A 424 -8.45 30.16 -28.99
C TRP A 424 -7.41 30.69 -29.99
N LYS A 425 -7.24 32.02 -30.03
CA LYS A 425 -6.26 32.70 -30.89
C LYS A 425 -5.05 33.24 -30.14
N SER A 426 -5.12 33.32 -28.81
CA SER A 426 -4.08 33.90 -27.96
C SER A 426 -2.97 32.92 -27.57
N ILE A 427 -3.18 31.62 -27.75
CA ILE A 427 -2.19 30.59 -27.42
C ILE A 427 -1.23 30.43 -28.59
N THR A 428 0.05 30.70 -28.35
CA THR A 428 1.11 30.62 -29.35
C THR A 428 2.12 29.50 -29.07
N ASP A 429 2.22 29.05 -27.82
CA ASP A 429 3.07 27.94 -27.38
C ASP A 429 2.19 26.79 -26.86
N TRP A 430 1.78 25.93 -27.79
CA TRP A 430 0.90 24.81 -27.50
C TRP A 430 1.60 23.68 -26.73
N ASP A 431 2.89 23.47 -26.96
CA ASP A 431 3.68 22.48 -26.21
C ASP A 431 3.72 22.83 -24.72
N ALA A 432 3.99 24.10 -24.38
CA ALA A 432 3.97 24.56 -22.99
C ALA A 432 2.57 24.47 -22.38
N PHE A 433 1.54 24.88 -23.12
CA PHE A 433 0.14 24.84 -22.67
C PHE A 433 -0.29 23.41 -22.32
N TRP A 434 -0.10 22.46 -23.24
CA TRP A 434 -0.46 21.05 -23.00
C TRP A 434 0.43 20.38 -21.97
N SER A 435 1.70 20.80 -21.85
CA SER A 435 2.58 20.30 -20.79
C SER A 435 2.05 20.67 -19.40
N GLY A 436 1.51 21.88 -19.22
CA GLY A 436 0.87 22.31 -17.98
C GLY A 436 -0.39 21.49 -17.65
N ALA A 437 -1.25 21.25 -18.64
CA ALA A 437 -2.42 20.37 -18.45
C ALA A 437 -2.01 18.95 -18.06
N LEU A 438 -0.96 18.41 -18.70
CA LEU A 438 -0.44 17.09 -18.38
C LEU A 438 0.27 17.04 -17.02
N ASP A 439 0.80 18.15 -16.49
CA ASP A 439 1.30 18.20 -15.12
C ASP A 439 0.15 17.96 -14.13
N SER A 440 -1.01 18.60 -14.33
CA SER A 440 -2.21 18.37 -13.52
C SER A 440 -2.75 16.94 -13.67
N TYR A 441 -2.81 16.42 -14.90
CA TYR A 441 -3.16 15.02 -15.17
C TYR A 441 -2.27 14.06 -14.35
N PHE A 442 -0.95 14.15 -14.51
CA PHE A 442 -0.05 13.22 -13.82
C PHE A 442 0.05 13.50 -12.31
N GLY A 443 -0.34 14.70 -11.85
CA GLY A 443 -0.63 14.98 -10.44
C GLY A 443 -1.76 14.09 -9.91
N VAL A 444 -2.85 13.94 -10.67
CA VAL A 444 -3.95 13.02 -10.32
C VAL A 444 -3.48 11.57 -10.37
N VAL A 445 -2.78 11.14 -11.43
CA VAL A 445 -2.21 9.78 -11.51
C VAL A 445 -1.34 9.49 -10.28
N ALA A 446 -0.48 10.44 -9.88
CA ALA A 446 0.32 10.32 -8.67
C ALA A 446 -0.52 10.27 -7.38
N SER A 447 -1.63 11.03 -7.30
CA SER A 447 -2.56 11.00 -6.16
C SER A 447 -3.29 9.66 -6.03
N THR A 448 -3.66 9.03 -7.15
CA THR A 448 -4.25 7.68 -7.15
C THR A 448 -3.25 6.61 -6.67
N GLN A 449 -1.97 6.88 -6.86
CA GLN A 449 -0.86 6.06 -6.36
C GLN A 449 -0.50 6.38 -4.90
N PHE A 450 -0.95 7.52 -4.34
CA PHE A 450 -0.62 7.89 -2.98
C PHE A 450 -1.31 6.95 -1.99
N ILE A 451 -0.48 6.56 -1.04
CA ILE A 451 -0.73 5.66 0.07
C ILE A 451 -2.05 5.94 0.81
N PRO A 452 -2.68 4.91 1.43
CA PRO A 452 -2.34 3.46 1.41
C PRO A 452 -2.79 2.59 0.19
N ALA A 453 -3.01 3.09 -1.04
CA ALA A 453 -3.75 2.34 -2.09
C ALA A 453 -2.82 1.63 -3.05
N CYS A 454 -1.63 2.19 -3.30
CA CYS A 454 -0.59 1.52 -4.06
C CYS A 454 -1.09 0.92 -5.39
N LEU A 455 -1.98 1.61 -6.13
CA LEU A 455 -2.39 1.18 -7.48
C LEU A 455 -1.15 0.88 -8.31
N ARG A 456 -1.12 -0.31 -8.94
CA ARG A 456 0.03 -0.80 -9.70
C ARG A 456 -0.26 -0.99 -11.18
N SER A 457 -1.50 -1.22 -11.58
CA SER A 457 -1.87 -1.36 -12.98
C SER A 457 -2.56 -0.09 -13.48
N PHE A 458 -2.08 0.46 -14.59
CA PHE A 458 -2.57 1.70 -15.18
C PHE A 458 -2.89 1.50 -16.66
N LEU A 459 -4.00 2.06 -17.10
CA LEU A 459 -4.41 2.14 -18.50
C LEU A 459 -4.62 3.60 -18.88
N PHE A 460 -3.99 4.02 -19.97
CA PHE A 460 -4.13 5.37 -20.53
C PHE A 460 -4.67 5.31 -21.96
N LEU A 461 -5.74 6.04 -22.25
CA LEU A 461 -6.23 6.25 -23.61
C LEU A 461 -5.78 7.63 -24.11
N ASN A 462 -5.31 7.71 -25.35
CA ASN A 462 -5.03 9.00 -25.98
C ASN A 462 -6.33 9.69 -26.45
N VAL A 463 -6.26 10.95 -26.90
CA VAL A 463 -7.44 11.72 -27.30
C VAL A 463 -7.77 11.48 -28.78
N PRO A 464 -9.00 11.06 -29.14
CA PRO A 464 -9.41 10.99 -30.54
C PRO A 464 -9.60 12.39 -31.15
N SER A 465 -9.38 12.53 -32.45
CA SER A 465 -9.74 13.77 -33.15
C SER A 465 -11.23 13.79 -33.46
N LEU A 466 -11.88 14.92 -33.18
CA LEU A 466 -13.28 15.18 -33.52
C LEU A 466 -13.43 16.04 -34.77
N ASP A 467 -12.36 16.19 -35.56
CA ASP A 467 -12.36 16.98 -36.79
C ASP A 467 -13.40 16.52 -37.82
N ARG A 468 -13.80 15.25 -37.76
CA ARG A 468 -14.86 14.63 -38.57
C ARG A 468 -16.20 14.44 -37.84
N ALA A 469 -16.32 14.94 -36.61
CA ALA A 469 -17.56 14.86 -35.84
C ALA A 469 -18.62 15.81 -36.42
N PRO A 470 -19.91 15.44 -36.43
CA PRO A 470 -20.98 16.31 -36.93
C PRO A 470 -21.04 17.66 -36.20
N GLY A 471 -20.69 17.69 -34.91
CA GLY A 471 -20.67 18.90 -34.09
C GLY A 471 -19.56 19.90 -34.43
N LEU A 472 -18.54 19.49 -35.20
CA LEU A 472 -17.50 20.39 -35.74
C LEU A 472 -17.64 20.60 -37.25
N ALA A 473 -18.71 20.08 -37.87
CA ALA A 473 -18.93 20.23 -39.30
C ALA A 473 -19.02 21.72 -39.69
N GLY A 474 -18.15 22.13 -40.61
CA GLY A 474 -18.10 23.51 -41.10
C GLY A 474 -17.36 24.49 -40.17
N ASN A 475 -16.74 24.04 -39.08
CA ASN A 475 -15.91 24.91 -38.25
C ASN A 475 -14.63 25.32 -39.03
N PRO A 476 -14.35 26.63 -39.19
CA PRO A 476 -13.23 27.10 -40.02
C PRO A 476 -11.85 26.73 -39.44
N ASP A 477 -11.75 26.43 -38.15
CA ASP A 477 -10.51 26.13 -37.43
C ASP A 477 -10.41 24.65 -37.00
N VAL A 478 -11.20 23.77 -37.62
CA VAL A 478 -11.19 22.33 -37.35
C VAL A 478 -9.82 21.68 -37.58
N ALA A 479 -9.01 22.23 -38.50
CA ALA A 479 -7.64 21.78 -38.71
C ALA A 479 -6.73 22.05 -37.50
N ASN A 480 -6.98 23.13 -36.75
CA ASN A 480 -6.24 23.37 -35.50
C ASN A 480 -6.60 22.34 -34.44
N HIS A 481 -7.87 21.91 -34.36
CA HIS A 481 -8.29 20.83 -33.47
C HIS A 481 -7.51 19.54 -33.75
N ALA A 482 -7.45 19.09 -35.00
CA ALA A 482 -6.66 17.92 -35.38
C ALA A 482 -5.17 18.08 -35.03
N ALA A 483 -4.59 19.27 -35.28
CA ALA A 483 -3.19 19.55 -34.95
C ALA A 483 -2.92 19.49 -33.44
N GLN A 484 -3.78 20.09 -32.61
CA GLN A 484 -3.59 20.09 -31.15
C GLN A 484 -3.78 18.72 -30.53
N VAL A 485 -4.70 17.91 -31.05
CA VAL A 485 -4.84 16.51 -30.64
C VAL A 485 -3.53 15.73 -30.87
N GLN A 486 -2.87 15.94 -32.02
CA GLN A 486 -1.57 15.30 -32.29
C GLN A 486 -0.47 15.77 -31.33
N THR A 487 -0.38 17.08 -31.05
CA THR A 487 0.57 17.65 -30.07
C THR A 487 0.34 17.05 -28.68
N PHE A 488 -0.90 17.07 -28.21
CA PHE A 488 -1.27 16.53 -26.90
C PHE A 488 -0.96 15.03 -26.79
N ASN A 489 -1.34 14.23 -27.78
CA ASN A 489 -1.10 12.78 -27.78
C ASN A 489 0.39 12.43 -27.78
N SER A 490 1.21 13.22 -28.48
CA SER A 490 2.68 13.07 -28.46
C SER A 490 3.25 13.32 -27.06
N LEU A 491 2.81 14.40 -26.41
CA LEU A 491 3.23 14.75 -25.05
C LEU A 491 2.72 13.74 -24.02
N LEU A 492 1.48 13.28 -24.12
CA LEU A 492 0.90 12.25 -23.26
C LEU A 492 1.72 10.96 -23.34
N LYS A 493 2.06 10.49 -24.56
CA LYS A 493 2.91 9.30 -24.75
C LYS A 493 4.27 9.44 -24.06
N LYS A 494 4.89 10.63 -24.13
CA LYS A 494 6.14 10.94 -23.43
C LYS A 494 5.95 10.84 -21.91
N ARG A 495 4.91 11.48 -21.36
CA ARG A 495 4.61 11.45 -19.92
C ARG A 495 4.28 10.05 -19.39
N ILE A 496 3.56 9.22 -20.15
CA ILE A 496 3.30 7.82 -19.81
C ILE A 496 4.63 7.03 -19.71
N SER A 497 5.55 7.28 -20.64
CA SER A 497 6.86 6.63 -20.65
C SER A 497 7.72 7.05 -19.45
N GLU A 498 7.71 8.36 -19.12
CA GLU A 498 8.38 8.90 -17.94
C GLU A 498 7.77 8.37 -16.64
N PHE A 499 6.44 8.31 -16.54
CA PHE A 499 5.74 7.72 -15.42
C PHE A 499 6.15 6.25 -15.23
N LYS A 500 6.07 5.44 -16.28
CA LYS A 500 6.48 4.03 -16.25
C LYS A 500 7.94 3.85 -15.83
N ALA A 501 8.83 4.73 -16.30
CA ALA A 501 10.25 4.69 -15.94
C ALA A 501 10.54 5.16 -14.50
N SER A 502 9.72 6.07 -13.97
CA SER A 502 9.91 6.67 -12.63
C SER A 502 9.37 5.81 -11.48
N LYS A 503 8.64 4.73 -11.77
CA LYS A 503 7.96 3.90 -10.76
C LYS A 503 8.39 2.44 -10.89
N CYS A 504 8.77 1.80 -9.78
CA CYS A 504 8.98 0.35 -9.78
C CYS A 504 7.65 -0.41 -9.65
N ASN A 505 7.61 -1.61 -10.21
CA ASN A 505 6.51 -2.57 -10.11
C ASN A 505 5.13 -1.98 -10.50
N VAL A 506 5.10 -1.04 -11.46
CA VAL A 506 3.87 -0.65 -12.14
C VAL A 506 3.75 -1.37 -13.47
N SER A 507 2.55 -1.80 -13.79
CA SER A 507 2.16 -2.36 -15.08
C SER A 507 1.37 -1.29 -15.81
N VAL A 508 1.85 -0.89 -16.99
CA VAL A 508 1.25 0.23 -17.73
C VAL A 508 0.89 -0.22 -19.13
N ALA A 509 -0.40 -0.11 -19.45
CA ALA A 509 -0.97 -0.25 -20.77
C ALA A 509 -1.38 1.13 -21.31
N SER A 510 -1.36 1.27 -22.62
CA SER A 510 -1.83 2.45 -23.32
C SER A 510 -2.57 2.05 -24.59
N PHE A 511 -3.66 2.73 -24.92
CA PHE A 511 -4.47 2.43 -26.09
C PHE A 511 -4.60 3.64 -27.01
N ASP A 512 -4.33 3.43 -28.29
CA ASP A 512 -4.40 4.44 -29.36
C ASP A 512 -5.81 4.47 -29.97
N ILE A 513 -6.74 5.13 -29.27
CA ILE A 513 -8.10 5.32 -29.77
C ILE A 513 -8.15 6.31 -30.94
N ASN A 514 -7.22 7.27 -31.00
CA ASN A 514 -7.09 8.20 -32.13
C ASN A 514 -6.88 7.44 -33.44
N GLY A 515 -5.86 6.57 -33.49
CA GLY A 515 -5.59 5.74 -34.66
C GLY A 515 -6.73 4.74 -34.97
N LEU A 516 -7.41 4.21 -33.96
CA LEU A 516 -8.60 3.37 -34.18
C LEU A 516 -9.75 4.16 -34.82
N MET A 517 -10.06 5.35 -34.31
CA MET A 517 -11.10 6.21 -34.86
C MET A 517 -10.80 6.56 -36.31
N ASP A 518 -9.54 6.92 -36.60
CA ASP A 518 -9.12 7.25 -37.95
C ASP A 518 -9.31 6.08 -38.92
N LYS A 519 -8.84 4.89 -38.50
CA LYS A 519 -8.99 3.66 -39.29
C LYS A 519 -10.46 3.36 -39.63
N VAL A 520 -11.36 3.55 -38.65
CA VAL A 520 -12.79 3.29 -38.83
C VAL A 520 -13.44 4.32 -39.74
N LEU A 521 -13.14 5.61 -39.54
CA LEU A 521 -13.72 6.68 -40.36
C LEU A 521 -13.17 6.70 -41.80
N ASP A 522 -11.96 6.22 -42.03
CA ASP A 522 -11.38 6.04 -43.37
C ASP A 522 -11.99 4.85 -44.11
N ASN A 523 -12.37 3.79 -43.40
CA ASN A 523 -12.88 2.55 -43.99
C ASN A 523 -14.19 2.07 -43.35
N PRO A 524 -15.25 2.90 -43.27
CA PRO A 524 -16.41 2.65 -42.41
C PRO A 524 -17.17 1.37 -42.76
N SER A 525 -17.21 1.01 -44.05
CA SER A 525 -17.90 -0.21 -44.50
C SER A 525 -17.26 -1.50 -43.98
N GLU A 526 -15.94 -1.53 -43.74
CA GLU A 526 -15.25 -2.69 -43.17
C GLU A 526 -15.69 -2.97 -41.72
N PHE A 527 -16.09 -1.91 -41.02
CA PHE A 527 -16.61 -1.97 -39.65
C PHE A 527 -18.15 -1.93 -39.62
N GLY A 528 -18.80 -2.01 -40.79
CA GLY A 528 -20.24 -2.05 -40.96
C GLY A 528 -20.96 -0.73 -40.70
N PHE A 529 -20.26 0.41 -40.77
CA PHE A 529 -20.87 1.73 -40.77
C PHE A 529 -21.17 2.19 -42.20
N THR A 530 -22.31 2.83 -42.41
CA THR A 530 -22.66 3.45 -43.69
C THR A 530 -22.91 4.95 -43.57
N ASN A 531 -23.00 5.48 -42.35
CA ASN A 531 -23.13 6.91 -42.10
C ASN A 531 -22.11 7.37 -41.04
N THR A 532 -21.14 8.17 -41.47
CA THR A 532 -20.08 8.75 -40.63
C THR A 532 -20.14 10.28 -40.53
N THR A 533 -21.08 10.92 -41.22
CA THR A 533 -21.19 12.39 -41.29
C THR A 533 -22.43 12.93 -40.58
N GLY A 534 -23.47 12.09 -40.42
CA GLY A 534 -24.63 12.37 -39.59
C GLY A 534 -24.57 11.60 -38.27
N PHE A 535 -25.50 11.92 -37.38
CA PHE A 535 -25.66 11.22 -36.09
C PHE A 535 -27.08 10.68 -35.95
N CYS A 536 -27.27 9.70 -35.06
CA CYS A 536 -28.59 9.21 -34.67
C CYS A 536 -28.66 8.89 -33.18
N GLN A 537 -29.56 9.57 -32.48
CA GLN A 537 -29.96 9.19 -31.12
C GLN A 537 -30.95 8.01 -31.16
N CYS A 538 -30.54 6.94 -31.84
CA CYS A 538 -31.31 5.73 -32.07
C CYS A 538 -30.38 4.51 -32.14
N SER A 539 -30.93 3.30 -32.10
CA SER A 539 -30.17 2.05 -32.15
C SER A 539 -29.80 1.60 -33.58
N ASP A 540 -29.71 2.51 -34.57
CA ASP A 540 -29.35 2.13 -35.95
C ASP A 540 -27.84 1.83 -36.05
N PRO A 541 -27.42 0.57 -36.27
CA PRO A 541 -26.01 0.18 -36.27
C PRO A 541 -25.22 0.70 -37.48
N LYS A 542 -25.88 1.41 -38.40
CA LYS A 542 -25.26 2.05 -39.57
C LYS A 542 -24.55 3.36 -39.23
N TYR A 543 -24.93 4.01 -38.13
CA TYR A 543 -24.38 5.30 -37.72
C TYR A 543 -23.13 5.12 -36.86
N PHE A 544 -22.07 5.87 -37.19
CA PHE A 544 -20.90 5.97 -36.35
C PHE A 544 -21.16 6.88 -35.14
N TRP A 545 -21.80 8.04 -35.36
CA TRP A 545 -22.08 9.03 -34.33
C TRP A 545 -23.48 8.83 -33.71
N HIS A 546 -23.55 8.81 -32.38
CA HIS A 546 -24.81 8.78 -31.64
C HIS A 546 -25.42 10.19 -31.54
N ASP A 547 -24.58 11.16 -31.19
CA ASP A 547 -24.93 12.58 -31.16
C ASP A 547 -23.85 13.39 -31.89
N PRO A 548 -23.89 14.74 -31.89
CA PRO A 548 -22.89 15.53 -32.60
C PRO A 548 -21.42 15.28 -32.22
N TYR A 549 -21.13 14.71 -31.04
CA TYR A 549 -19.77 14.57 -30.52
C TYR A 549 -19.41 13.14 -30.10
N HIS A 550 -20.39 12.28 -29.79
CA HIS A 550 -20.14 10.96 -29.22
C HIS A 550 -20.37 9.84 -30.23
N PRO A 551 -19.44 8.87 -30.33
CA PRO A 551 -19.63 7.69 -31.16
C PRO A 551 -20.61 6.70 -30.52
N THR A 552 -21.20 5.82 -31.33
CA THR A 552 -22.16 4.81 -30.87
C THR A 552 -21.49 3.70 -30.05
N GLU A 553 -22.31 2.96 -29.27
CA GLU A 553 -21.91 1.72 -28.59
C GLU A 553 -21.09 0.78 -29.50
N LYS A 554 -21.43 0.71 -30.79
CA LYS A 554 -20.72 -0.13 -31.76
C LYS A 554 -19.24 0.23 -31.91
N PHE A 555 -18.90 1.52 -31.90
CA PHE A 555 -17.50 1.94 -31.89
C PHE A 555 -16.87 1.70 -30.51
N HIS A 556 -17.58 1.97 -29.41
CA HIS A 556 -17.10 1.65 -28.06
C HIS A 556 -16.77 0.16 -27.89
N ARG A 557 -17.46 -0.74 -28.60
CA ARG A 557 -17.12 -2.18 -28.65
C ARG A 557 -15.78 -2.46 -29.32
N LEU A 558 -15.43 -1.71 -30.38
CA LEU A 558 -14.10 -1.80 -31.00
C LEU A 558 -13.02 -1.29 -30.03
N VAL A 559 -13.31 -0.21 -29.31
CA VAL A 559 -12.43 0.33 -28.26
C VAL A 559 -12.22 -0.70 -27.16
N ALA A 560 -13.29 -1.28 -26.61
CA ALA A 560 -13.23 -2.30 -25.56
C ALA A 560 -12.39 -3.51 -25.98
N ASN A 561 -12.58 -4.02 -27.20
CA ASN A 561 -11.78 -5.13 -27.73
C ASN A 561 -10.30 -4.78 -27.86
N GLY A 562 -10.00 -3.57 -28.35
CA GLY A 562 -8.63 -3.08 -28.45
C GLY A 562 -7.97 -2.90 -27.08
N VAL A 563 -8.70 -2.32 -26.12
CA VAL A 563 -8.26 -2.16 -24.74
C VAL A 563 -7.98 -3.50 -24.08
N LEU A 564 -8.88 -4.50 -24.22
CA LEU A 564 -8.69 -5.86 -23.69
C LEU A 564 -7.39 -6.51 -24.20
N SER A 565 -7.04 -6.27 -25.46
CA SER A 565 -5.75 -6.71 -26.04
C SER A 565 -4.56 -6.04 -25.35
N GLU A 566 -4.65 -4.75 -25.00
CA GLU A 566 -3.56 -4.03 -24.34
C GLU A 566 -3.46 -4.37 -22.84
N VAL A 567 -4.56 -4.40 -22.10
CA VAL A 567 -4.54 -4.77 -20.67
C VAL A 567 -4.18 -6.24 -20.46
N GLY A 568 -4.45 -7.12 -21.43
CA GLY A 568 -3.99 -8.50 -21.42
C GLY A 568 -2.46 -8.66 -21.43
N LYS A 569 -1.71 -7.59 -21.74
CA LYS A 569 -0.22 -7.55 -21.70
C LYS A 569 0.33 -7.05 -20.37
N LEU A 570 -0.53 -6.64 -19.43
CA LEU A 570 -0.10 -6.26 -18.09
C LEU A 570 0.53 -7.47 -17.40
N ILE A 571 1.73 -7.26 -16.86
CA ILE A 571 2.57 -8.24 -16.16
C ILE A 571 2.42 -8.06 -14.66
#